data_AF-A0A2R6L3F2-F1
#
_entry.id   AF-A0A2R6L3F2-F1
#
_cell.length_a   1.000
_cell.length_b   1.000
_cell.length_c   1.000
_cell.angle_alpha   90.00
_cell.angle_beta   90.00
_cell.angle_gamma   90.00
#
_symmetry.space_group_name_H-M   'P 1'
#
loop_
_entity.id
_entity.type
_entity.pdbx_description
1 polymer ?
#
loop_
_entity_poly.entity_id
_entity_poly.type
_entity_poly.pdbx_seq_one_letter_code
_entity_poly.pdbx_strand_id
1 'polypeptide(L)'
;MIHAEGPLLSVDVGSRETTDEDVDDVLESYVGGRGVGTKLAHDRIPFDADPFGPDNSLVFAVGPLQTSMMSYTGRMSCTGLSPLTDGLLSSNAGGFVSRPFYDTGY
;
A
#
# COMPACT_ATOMS: atom_id res chain seq x y z
N MET A 1 14.07 12.13 -6.11
CA MET A 1 13.73 12.17 -4.67
C MET A 1 13.93 10.76 -4.13
N ILE A 2 14.24 10.52 -2.84
CA ILE A 2 14.30 9.12 -2.34
C ILE A 2 12.86 8.59 -2.28
N HIS A 3 12.58 7.45 -2.94
CA HIS A 3 11.29 6.78 -2.95
C HIS A 3 11.44 5.26 -2.83
N ALA A 4 10.35 4.56 -2.50
CA ALA A 4 10.30 3.10 -2.51
C ALA A 4 10.47 2.58 -3.95
N GLU A 5 10.92 1.35 -4.11
CA GLU A 5 11.21 0.74 -5.41
C GLU A 5 10.64 -0.68 -5.42
N GLY A 6 10.32 -1.18 -6.61
CA GLY A 6 9.79 -2.53 -6.80
C GLY A 6 8.38 -2.54 -7.42
N PRO A 7 7.97 -3.68 -7.97
CA PRO A 7 6.65 -3.83 -8.55
C PRO A 7 5.56 -3.80 -7.46
N LEU A 8 4.32 -3.57 -7.87
CA LEU A 8 3.14 -3.82 -7.05
C LEU A 8 2.66 -5.25 -7.30
N LEU A 9 2.59 -6.08 -6.25
CA LEU A 9 1.89 -7.36 -6.30
C LEU A 9 0.39 -7.15 -6.02
N SER A 10 -0.42 -7.24 -7.06
CA SER A 10 -1.89 -7.26 -6.95
C SER A 10 -2.38 -8.68 -6.68
N VAL A 11 -3.21 -8.84 -5.66
CA VAL A 11 -3.79 -10.13 -5.26
C VAL A 11 -5.31 -10.05 -5.32
N ASP A 12 -5.93 -10.78 -6.24
CA ASP A 12 -7.38 -10.97 -6.26
C ASP A 12 -7.73 -12.18 -5.40
N VAL A 13 -8.40 -11.94 -4.27
CA VAL A 13 -8.77 -13.00 -3.31
C VAL A 13 -9.98 -13.82 -3.78
N GLY A 14 -10.79 -13.30 -4.69
CA GLY A 14 -11.95 -13.97 -5.27
C GLY A 14 -11.54 -14.98 -6.32
N SER A 15 -10.75 -14.55 -7.31
CA SER A 15 -10.20 -15.43 -8.36
C SER A 15 -8.98 -16.24 -7.90
N ARG A 16 -8.31 -15.79 -6.82
CA ARG A 16 -7.05 -16.36 -6.29
C ARG A 16 -5.88 -16.21 -7.27
N GLU A 17 -5.84 -15.10 -7.97
CA GLU A 17 -4.80 -14.77 -8.93
C GLU A 17 -3.89 -13.65 -8.40
N THR A 18 -2.66 -13.63 -8.90
CA THR A 18 -1.66 -12.62 -8.56
C THR A 18 -1.07 -12.05 -9.84
N THR A 19 -0.88 -10.74 -9.89
CA THR A 19 -0.24 -10.05 -11.02
C THR A 19 0.75 -9.03 -10.50
N ASP A 20 1.94 -9.02 -11.09
CA ASP A 20 2.93 -7.96 -10.89
C ASP A 20 2.64 -6.79 -11.82
N GLU A 21 2.64 -5.58 -11.27
CA GLU A 21 2.40 -4.34 -12.01
C GLU A 21 3.55 -3.36 -11.80
N ASP A 22 3.97 -2.70 -12.87
CA ASP A 22 4.88 -1.56 -12.79
C ASP A 22 4.12 -0.34 -12.21
N VAL A 23 4.71 0.29 -11.20
CA VAL A 23 4.15 1.46 -10.53
C VAL A 23 5.21 2.54 -10.30
N ASP A 24 6.30 2.54 -11.07
CA ASP A 24 7.47 3.40 -10.83
C ASP A 24 7.09 4.89 -10.82
N ASP A 25 6.22 5.32 -11.73
CA ASP A 25 5.71 6.71 -11.79
C ASP A 25 5.00 7.13 -10.47
N VAL A 26 4.26 6.19 -9.87
CA VAL A 26 3.55 6.42 -8.60
C VAL A 26 4.55 6.43 -7.44
N LEU A 27 5.51 5.52 -7.43
CA LEU A 27 6.55 5.50 -6.40
C LEU A 27 7.37 6.80 -6.42
N GLU A 28 7.81 7.25 -7.60
CA GLU A 28 8.57 8.49 -7.75
C GLU A 28 7.78 9.72 -7.30
N SER A 29 6.49 9.77 -7.66
CA SER A 29 5.62 10.92 -7.36
C SER A 29 5.15 10.98 -5.91
N TYR A 30 5.02 9.83 -5.23
CA TYR A 30 4.38 9.72 -3.91
C TYR A 30 5.27 9.14 -2.81
N VAL A 31 6.56 8.92 -3.08
CA VAL A 31 7.63 8.50 -2.15
C VAL A 31 7.49 7.07 -1.61
N GLY A 32 6.30 6.63 -1.20
CA GLY A 32 6.07 5.33 -0.58
C GLY A 32 5.00 5.37 0.50
N GLY A 33 4.80 4.23 1.18
CA GLY A 33 3.92 4.10 2.34
C GLY A 33 2.53 4.66 2.09
N ARG A 34 2.07 5.56 2.98
CA ARG A 34 0.73 6.15 2.90
C ARG A 34 0.49 6.93 1.61
N GLY A 35 1.50 7.59 1.04
CA GLY A 35 1.34 8.39 -0.17
C GLY A 35 0.94 7.51 -1.35
N VAL A 36 1.74 6.48 -1.61
CA VAL A 36 1.47 5.45 -2.63
C VAL A 36 0.15 4.74 -2.34
N GLY A 37 -0.08 4.31 -1.09
CA GLY A 37 -1.32 3.65 -0.70
C GLY A 37 -2.58 4.50 -0.98
N THR A 38 -2.51 5.80 -0.71
CA THR A 38 -3.62 6.74 -0.97
C THR A 38 -3.85 6.94 -2.46
N LYS A 39 -2.78 7.12 -3.25
CA LYS A 39 -2.89 7.29 -4.70
C LYS A 39 -3.52 6.06 -5.36
N LEU A 40 -3.02 4.87 -5.06
CA LEU A 40 -3.53 3.62 -5.63
C LEU A 40 -4.98 3.38 -5.22
N ALA A 41 -5.33 3.57 -3.94
CA ALA A 41 -6.71 3.42 -3.47
C ALA A 41 -7.66 4.43 -4.14
N HIS A 42 -7.25 5.70 -4.26
CA HIS A 42 -8.03 6.73 -4.94
C HIS A 42 -8.31 6.40 -6.42
N ASP A 43 -7.33 5.84 -7.12
CA ASP A 43 -7.47 5.56 -8.56
C ASP A 43 -8.25 4.27 -8.85
N ARG A 44 -8.20 3.30 -7.93
CA ARG A 44 -8.69 1.93 -8.17
C ARG A 44 -10.00 1.61 -7.46
N ILE A 45 -10.31 2.27 -6.35
CA ILE A 45 -11.56 2.04 -5.61
C ILE A 45 -12.62 3.00 -6.17
N PRO A 46 -13.75 2.49 -6.70
CA PRO A 46 -14.86 3.34 -7.12
C PRO A 46 -15.36 4.22 -5.97
N PHE A 47 -15.74 5.46 -6.28
CA PHE A 47 -16.21 6.43 -5.29
C PHE A 47 -17.43 5.95 -4.49
N ASP A 48 -18.29 5.14 -5.12
CA ASP A 48 -19.52 4.57 -4.57
C ASP A 48 -19.40 3.09 -4.21
N ALA A 49 -18.18 2.56 -4.10
CA ALA A 49 -17.95 1.18 -3.68
C ALA A 49 -18.53 0.92 -2.28
N ASP A 50 -19.10 -0.28 -2.09
CA ASP A 50 -19.48 -0.77 -0.77
C ASP A 50 -18.20 -1.10 0.03
N PRO A 51 -18.00 -0.57 1.26
CA PRO A 51 -16.87 -0.91 2.11
C PRO A 51 -16.67 -2.42 2.36
N PHE A 52 -17.74 -3.22 2.29
CA PHE A 52 -17.68 -4.69 2.39
C PHE A 52 -17.80 -5.40 1.03
N GLY A 53 -17.93 -4.64 -0.05
CA GLY A 53 -18.05 -5.15 -1.40
C GLY A 53 -16.71 -5.54 -2.03
N PRO A 54 -16.75 -6.26 -3.16
CA PRO A 54 -15.56 -6.75 -3.86
C PRO A 54 -14.75 -5.62 -4.53
N ASP A 55 -15.34 -4.45 -4.73
CA ASP A 55 -14.66 -3.30 -5.36
C ASP A 55 -13.78 -2.51 -4.38
N ASN A 56 -13.88 -2.80 -3.08
CA ASN A 56 -12.94 -2.28 -2.08
C ASN A 56 -11.61 -3.05 -2.16
N SER A 57 -10.51 -2.36 -1.95
CA SER A 57 -9.18 -2.96 -1.92
C SER A 57 -8.36 -2.43 -0.76
N LEU A 58 -7.43 -3.25 -0.28
CA LEU A 58 -6.45 -2.88 0.74
C LEU A 58 -5.08 -2.76 0.11
N VAL A 59 -4.49 -1.57 0.18
CA VAL A 59 -3.13 -1.30 -0.28
C VAL A 59 -2.20 -1.29 0.92
N PHE A 60 -1.34 -2.30 0.95
CA PHE A 60 -0.23 -2.38 1.88
C PHE A 60 1.01 -1.78 1.25
N ALA A 61 1.65 -0.86 1.97
CA ALA A 61 2.82 -0.16 1.45
C ALA A 61 3.79 0.20 2.57
N VAL A 62 5.06 0.26 2.22
CA VAL A 62 6.15 0.72 3.09
C VAL A 62 6.83 1.94 2.50
N GLY A 63 7.47 2.75 3.35
CA GLY A 63 8.27 3.90 2.91
C GLY A 63 9.73 3.52 2.67
N PRO A 64 10.50 4.30 1.89
CA PRO A 64 11.86 3.96 1.47
C PRO A 64 12.88 3.79 2.61
N LEU A 65 12.55 4.28 3.81
CA LEU A 65 13.43 4.21 4.97
C LEU A 65 13.45 2.82 5.64
N GLN A 66 12.70 1.81 5.15
CA GLN A 66 12.68 0.48 5.79
C GLN A 66 14.06 -0.19 5.84
N THR A 67 14.87 0.01 4.80
CA THR A 67 16.24 -0.54 4.69
C THR A 67 17.28 0.30 5.41
N SER A 68 16.91 1.50 5.87
CA SER A 68 17.87 2.37 6.54
C SER A 68 18.23 1.86 7.94
N MET A 69 19.45 2.17 8.36
CA MET A 69 19.94 1.96 9.73
C MET A 69 19.41 3.00 10.73
N MET A 70 18.49 3.87 10.30
CA MET A 70 17.89 4.87 11.18
C MET A 70 16.93 4.21 12.17
N SER A 71 16.87 4.77 13.38
CA SER A 71 15.92 4.32 14.40
C SER A 71 14.47 4.65 14.00
N TYR A 72 13.52 3.80 14.41
CA TYR A 72 12.07 4.00 14.28
C TYR A 72 11.50 4.04 12.85
N THR A 73 12.21 3.50 11.85
CA THR A 73 11.72 3.50 10.46
C THR A 73 10.79 2.34 10.10
N GLY A 74 10.72 1.30 10.95
CA GLY A 74 9.91 0.10 10.78
C GLY A 74 8.40 0.37 10.84
N ARG A 75 7.83 0.88 9.74
CA ARG A 75 6.42 1.25 9.63
C ARG A 75 5.82 0.70 8.34
N MET A 76 4.62 0.14 8.46
CA MET A 76 3.81 -0.33 7.34
C MET A 76 2.47 0.40 7.37
N SER A 77 2.01 0.86 6.21
CA SER A 77 0.67 1.44 6.07
C SER A 77 -0.28 0.48 5.38
N CYS A 78 -1.56 0.55 5.76
CA CYS A 78 -2.67 -0.08 5.07
C CYS A 78 -3.71 1.00 4.74
N THR A 79 -4.11 1.09 3.48
CA THR A 79 -5.08 2.08 2.97
C THR A 79 -6.21 1.35 2.24
N GLY A 80 -7.44 1.82 2.37
CA GLY A 80 -8.61 1.24 1.70
C GLY A 80 -9.87 2.03 2.00
N LEU A 81 -11.06 1.49 1.69
CA LEU A 81 -12.33 2.10 2.07
C LEU A 81 -12.78 1.66 3.47
N SER A 82 -13.17 2.62 4.30
CA SER A 82 -13.56 2.43 5.69
C SER A 82 -15.05 2.15 5.84
N PRO A 83 -15.46 1.04 6.49
CA PRO A 83 -16.87 0.81 6.84
C PRO A 83 -17.35 1.68 8.01
N LEU A 84 -16.45 2.37 8.72
CA LEU A 84 -16.81 3.26 9.83
C LEU A 84 -17.12 4.68 9.36
N THR A 85 -16.46 5.12 8.27
CA THR A 85 -16.47 6.53 7.84
C THR A 85 -16.90 6.71 6.40
N ASP A 86 -17.16 5.63 5.66
CA ASP A 86 -17.51 5.63 4.23
C ASP A 86 -16.52 6.41 3.36
N GLY A 87 -15.25 6.39 3.73
CA GLY A 87 -14.17 7.14 3.07
C GLY A 87 -12.83 6.44 3.21
N LEU A 88 -11.80 7.01 2.58
CA LEU A 88 -10.45 6.43 2.63
C LEU A 88 -9.92 6.36 4.07
N LEU A 89 -9.58 5.15 4.53
CA LEU A 89 -8.81 4.94 5.74
C LEU A 89 -7.32 4.92 5.42
N SER A 90 -6.52 5.32 6.40
CA SER A 90 -5.11 4.97 6.45
C SER A 90 -4.77 4.53 7.86
N SER A 91 -4.29 3.30 7.98
CA SER A 91 -3.79 2.71 9.22
C SER A 91 -2.27 2.54 9.13
N ASN A 92 -1.62 2.51 10.29
CA ASN A 92 -0.17 2.40 10.35
C ASN A 92 0.25 1.47 11.50
N ALA A 93 1.05 0.47 11.16
CA ALA A 93 1.60 -0.50 12.10
C ALA A 93 3.11 -0.33 12.21
N GLY A 94 3.61 -0.43 13.44
CA GLY A 94 5.05 -0.56 13.71
C GLY A 94 5.48 -2.02 13.89
N GLY A 95 6.64 -2.21 14.52
CA GLY A 95 7.16 -3.53 14.82
C GLY A 95 8.07 -4.02 13.70
N PHE A 96 8.01 -5.33 13.41
CA PHE A 96 8.97 -6.00 12.55
C PHE A 96 8.40 -6.44 11.19
N VAL A 97 7.14 -6.15 10.87
CA VAL A 97 6.51 -6.67 9.64
C VAL A 97 7.01 -5.97 8.38
N SER A 98 7.32 -4.67 8.45
CA SER A 98 7.65 -3.87 7.27
C SER A 98 8.97 -4.25 6.60
N ARG A 99 9.98 -4.71 7.37
CA ARG A 99 11.29 -5.09 6.81
C ARG A 99 11.26 -6.43 6.07
N PRO A 100 10.77 -7.54 6.67
CA PRO A 100 10.59 -8.79 5.95
C PRO A 100 9.67 -8.65 4.74
N PHE A 101 8.65 -7.78 4.82
CA PHE A 101 7.83 -7.45 3.66
C PHE A 101 8.69 -6.84 2.54
N TYR A 102 9.42 -5.77 2.84
CA TYR A 102 10.31 -5.14 1.86
C TYR A 102 11.37 -6.10 1.29
N ASP A 103 11.95 -6.95 2.14
CA ASP A 103 12.96 -7.93 1.75
C ASP A 103 12.43 -9.00 0.78
N THR A 104 11.10 -9.12 0.60
CA THR A 104 10.52 -9.97 -0.46
C THR A 104 10.61 -9.36 -1.87
N GLY A 105 10.99 -8.09 -1.99
CA GLY A 105 11.14 -7.38 -3.27
C GLY A 105 9.95 -6.50 -3.66
N TYR A 106 9.06 -6.19 -2.71
CA TYR A 106 7.83 -5.38 -2.89
C TYR A 106 7.72 -4.26 -1.84
#